data_AF-A0A7X9IYI0-F1
#
_entry.id   AF-A0A7X9IYI0-F1
#
_cell.length_a   1.000
_cell.length_b   1.000
_cell.length_c   1.000
_cell.angle_alpha   90.00
_cell.angle_beta   90.00
_cell.angle_gamma   90.00
#
_symmetry.space_group_name_H-M   'P 1'
#
loop_
_entity.id
_entity.type
_entity.pdbx_description
1 polymer ?
#
loop_
_entity_poly.entity_id
_entity_poly.type
_entity_poly.pdbx_seq_one_letter_code
_entity_poly.pdbx_strand_id
1 'polypeptide(L)'
;MVEERDELEPPRPEDDAPTAAAPDALPSLGARLRGSAPRVVLWLLALAALAFLADDLGGWGLLPAPEDLWPWSAEPAPARNVSSDRVREATAELEDALTAALARRTPAARGSPAAPAIAAPSPDGTPAAATRKPGRDPGARAAVAPEEADGTIQPLENPCRREEAGRCVERALDPFYAALRRTALGEPGAVTRITHYGDSVIVEDLWTGTVRRKLQQRFGDAGAGFLFVARPWEWYGHQDVVTRFTDAWHVKRVTVGQSRDRLYGYGGVTFLAAGPGAKATFATSSAGATGGAVSRFEVYYLAQPDGGAVALAVDGAARETFSTAAGAVGSGFHRLDLADGPHEIELRSLGGGPVRLFGVTLEREGPGVVYDGIGILGASARALLEPDEAHWREQFEHRRPDLVILTFGTNESDHDLSLAGYREQLERVVARIRAVAPFAGCLLAGPPDRGDPNTRRTRPVIPKIVAVQREVALAGGCAFWDTFAAMGGQDTMWRWYRANPRQSFGDLTHLAPAGGEILGGLFYGALVQGLLEYLERDGGAGAGGPPARPPVP
;
A
#
# COMPACT_ATOMS: atom_id res chain seq x y z
N MET A 1 60.81 14.27 18.70
CA MET A 1 62.20 14.63 18.38
C MET A 1 62.65 13.67 17.31
N VAL A 2 63.18 14.17 16.19
CA VAL A 2 63.96 13.44 15.16
C VAL A 2 63.15 12.37 14.38
N GLU A 3 62.82 12.47 13.08
CA GLU A 3 63.56 12.86 11.84
C GLU A 3 64.54 11.74 11.39
N GLU A 4 64.89 11.46 10.12
CA GLU A 4 64.52 11.89 8.74
C GLU A 4 65.04 10.77 7.76
N ARG A 5 64.95 10.75 6.40
CA ARG A 5 64.52 11.71 5.36
C ARG A 5 63.99 11.02 4.06
N ASP A 6 63.82 11.84 3.03
CA ASP A 6 63.59 11.65 1.59
C ASP A 6 64.73 10.87 0.84
N GLU A 7 64.86 10.76 -0.51
CA GLU A 7 64.86 11.80 -1.58
C GLU A 7 64.34 11.34 -2.98
N LEU A 8 63.37 12.10 -3.51
CA LEU A 8 63.31 12.87 -4.78
C LEU A 8 63.81 12.38 -6.17
N GLU A 9 63.02 12.77 -7.18
CA GLU A 9 63.25 12.90 -8.65
C GLU A 9 63.97 14.24 -9.03
N PRO A 10 64.14 14.69 -10.31
CA PRO A 10 63.82 14.11 -11.63
C PRO A 10 65.12 13.87 -12.48
N PRO A 11 65.52 14.52 -13.62
CA PRO A 11 64.95 15.54 -14.54
C PRO A 11 64.72 15.05 -16.00
N ARG A 12 64.41 15.98 -16.94
CA ARG A 12 64.49 15.81 -18.42
C ARG A 12 65.68 16.57 -19.02
N PRO A 13 65.92 16.49 -20.35
CA PRO A 13 65.91 17.75 -21.12
C PRO A 13 65.22 17.67 -22.51
N GLU A 14 64.93 18.86 -23.06
CA GLU A 14 64.63 19.15 -24.49
C GLU A 14 65.98 19.42 -25.24
N ASP A 15 66.13 19.87 -26.49
CA ASP A 15 65.23 20.54 -27.46
C ASP A 15 65.79 20.42 -28.92
N ASP A 16 65.28 21.25 -29.84
CA ASP A 16 65.80 21.73 -31.15
C ASP A 16 65.11 21.28 -32.47
N ALA A 17 65.00 22.27 -33.37
CA ALA A 17 64.37 22.26 -34.72
C ALA A 17 65.30 23.05 -35.70
N PRO A 18 64.90 23.59 -36.88
CA PRO A 18 63.68 23.44 -37.69
C PRO A 18 63.93 23.21 -39.22
N THR A 19 62.88 23.04 -40.04
CA THR A 19 62.61 23.89 -41.25
C THR A 19 61.32 23.58 -42.03
N ALA A 20 60.72 24.65 -42.55
CA ALA A 20 59.45 24.82 -43.30
C ALA A 20 58.97 23.78 -44.35
N ALA A 21 57.67 23.45 -44.30
CA ALA A 21 56.67 23.55 -45.40
C ALA A 21 55.22 23.27 -44.89
N ALA A 22 54.18 23.72 -45.61
CA ALA A 22 52.75 23.56 -45.25
C ALA A 22 51.83 23.75 -46.49
N PRO A 23 50.49 23.48 -46.44
CA PRO A 23 49.70 22.64 -45.52
C PRO A 23 48.86 21.55 -46.25
N ASP A 24 48.23 20.62 -45.52
CA ASP A 24 46.75 20.35 -45.54
C ASP A 24 46.31 19.00 -44.94
N ALA A 25 45.06 18.99 -44.45
CA ALA A 25 44.15 17.86 -44.16
C ALA A 25 44.71 16.51 -43.61
N LEU A 26 44.56 16.28 -42.30
CA LEU A 26 44.70 14.95 -41.67
C LEU A 26 43.36 14.16 -41.59
N PRO A 27 43.37 12.81 -41.44
CA PRO A 27 42.29 11.98 -41.99
C PRO A 27 41.67 10.94 -41.03
N SER A 28 40.68 10.21 -41.57
CA SER A 28 40.32 8.80 -41.27
C SER A 28 40.03 8.37 -39.82
N LEU A 29 38.78 8.00 -39.55
CA LEU A 29 38.39 7.15 -38.41
C LEU A 29 37.80 5.79 -38.85
N GLY A 30 38.34 5.21 -39.93
CA GLY A 30 37.77 4.04 -40.61
C GLY A 30 38.08 2.65 -39.99
N ALA A 31 38.59 2.58 -38.75
CA ALA A 31 39.17 1.35 -38.21
C ALA A 31 38.90 1.10 -36.71
N ARG A 32 37.62 1.03 -36.31
CA ARG A 32 37.14 0.35 -35.08
C ARG A 32 35.62 0.09 -35.18
N LEU A 33 35.15 -0.90 -34.41
CA LEU A 33 33.75 -1.34 -34.26
C LEU A 33 33.10 -2.07 -35.45
N ARG A 34 32.84 -3.37 -35.28
CA ARG A 34 31.67 -4.07 -35.83
C ARG A 34 30.83 -4.53 -34.63
N GLY A 35 29.52 -4.30 -34.62
CA GLY A 35 28.64 -4.78 -33.55
C GLY A 35 27.29 -4.06 -33.45
N SER A 36 26.25 -4.66 -34.02
CA SER A 36 24.83 -4.46 -33.66
C SER A 36 24.33 -3.03 -33.38
N ALA A 37 24.36 -2.14 -34.39
CA ALA A 37 23.59 -0.89 -34.37
C ALA A 37 22.93 -0.58 -35.75
N PRO A 38 21.70 -1.07 -36.03
CA PRO A 38 21.06 -0.91 -37.34
C PRO A 38 19.63 -0.33 -37.30
N ARG A 39 19.27 0.49 -36.30
CA ARG A 39 17.96 1.19 -36.27
C ARG A 39 18.06 2.68 -35.93
N VAL A 40 18.66 3.06 -34.81
CA VAL A 40 18.82 4.49 -34.44
C VAL A 40 19.65 5.25 -35.48
N VAL A 41 20.76 4.67 -35.97
CA VAL A 41 21.60 5.31 -37.00
C VAL A 41 20.86 5.46 -38.33
N LEU A 42 20.05 4.49 -38.74
CA LEU A 42 19.21 4.61 -39.94
C LEU A 42 18.12 5.67 -39.78
N TRP A 43 17.56 5.83 -38.57
CA TRP A 43 16.62 6.91 -38.26
C TRP A 43 17.26 8.30 -38.32
N LEU A 44 18.47 8.45 -37.76
CA LEU A 44 19.22 9.71 -37.82
C LEU A 44 19.67 10.06 -39.25
N LEU A 45 20.03 9.05 -40.06
CA LEU A 45 20.31 9.25 -41.49
C LEU A 45 19.05 9.59 -42.30
N ALA A 46 17.88 9.03 -41.95
CA ALA A 46 16.61 9.40 -42.58
C ALA A 46 16.22 10.84 -42.24
N LEU A 47 16.37 11.26 -40.98
CA LEU A 47 16.16 12.66 -40.56
C LEU A 47 17.14 13.62 -41.26
N ALA A 48 18.43 13.25 -41.37
CA ALA A 48 19.41 14.05 -42.09
C ALA A 48 19.08 14.17 -43.59
N ALA A 49 18.62 13.09 -44.23
CA ALA A 49 18.20 13.12 -45.63
C ALA A 49 16.91 13.93 -45.86
N LEU A 50 15.95 13.87 -44.93
CA LEU A 50 14.73 14.69 -44.97
C LEU A 50 15.03 16.18 -44.76
N ALA A 51 15.97 16.52 -43.87
CA ALA A 51 16.43 17.91 -43.72
C ALA A 51 17.12 18.42 -44.99
N PHE A 52 17.99 17.61 -45.61
CA PHE A 52 18.65 17.95 -46.89
C PHE A 52 17.63 18.19 -48.02
N LEU A 53 16.59 17.35 -48.10
CA LEU A 53 15.49 17.50 -49.07
C LEU A 53 14.59 18.71 -48.79
N ALA A 54 14.49 19.18 -47.55
CA ALA A 54 13.69 20.36 -47.21
C ALA A 54 14.35 21.67 -47.67
N ASP A 55 15.68 21.79 -47.53
CA ASP A 55 16.43 22.97 -47.99
C ASP A 55 16.49 23.06 -49.53
N ASP A 56 16.81 21.97 -50.22
CA ASP A 56 16.96 21.96 -51.70
C ASP A 56 15.64 22.23 -52.45
N LEU A 57 14.49 22.03 -51.79
CA LEU A 57 13.14 22.23 -52.36
C LEU A 57 12.38 23.41 -51.75
N GLY A 58 12.97 24.17 -50.82
CA GLY A 58 12.29 25.27 -50.10
C GLY A 58 11.05 24.81 -49.31
N GLY A 59 11.01 23.54 -48.93
CA GLY A 59 9.81 22.78 -48.59
C GLY A 59 9.49 22.65 -47.10
N TRP A 60 10.05 23.50 -46.24
CA TRP A 60 9.95 23.40 -44.78
C TRP A 60 8.52 23.35 -44.20
N GLY A 61 7.50 23.75 -44.98
CA GLY A 61 6.07 23.65 -44.61
C GLY A 61 5.37 22.33 -44.97
N LEU A 62 6.09 21.30 -45.45
CA LEU A 62 5.53 19.99 -45.85
C LEU A 62 6.08 18.79 -45.06
N LEU A 63 6.97 19.02 -44.10
CA LEU A 63 7.33 17.99 -43.11
C LEU A 63 6.30 18.00 -41.97
N PRO A 64 5.83 16.83 -41.48
CA PRO A 64 5.06 16.76 -40.24
C PRO A 64 5.95 17.19 -39.06
N ALA A 65 5.35 17.66 -37.97
CA ALA A 65 6.10 18.13 -36.82
C ALA A 65 6.85 16.96 -36.13
N PRO A 66 7.96 17.20 -35.40
CA PRO A 66 8.71 16.14 -34.73
C PRO A 66 7.86 15.25 -33.81
N GLU A 67 6.85 15.85 -33.18
CA GLU A 67 5.83 15.23 -32.34
C GLU A 67 4.88 14.27 -33.09
N ASP A 68 4.59 14.49 -34.38
CA ASP A 68 3.68 13.67 -35.19
C ASP A 68 4.27 12.29 -35.57
N LEU A 69 5.58 12.13 -35.46
CA LEU A 69 6.31 10.95 -35.94
C LEU A 69 6.53 9.86 -34.87
N TRP A 70 5.94 10.01 -33.67
CA TRP A 70 6.11 9.07 -32.57
C TRP A 70 4.92 8.08 -32.45
N PRO A 71 5.13 6.76 -32.56
CA PRO A 71 4.04 5.76 -32.65
C PRO A 71 3.36 5.43 -31.31
N TRP A 72 3.38 6.35 -30.34
CA TRP A 72 2.71 6.24 -29.04
C TRP A 72 2.18 7.61 -28.57
N SER A 73 1.37 8.27 -29.41
CA SER A 73 0.60 9.46 -29.05
C SER A 73 -0.78 9.09 -28.50
N ALA A 74 -0.80 8.58 -27.26
CA ALA A 74 -1.90 8.96 -26.39
C ALA A 74 -1.61 10.40 -25.93
N GLU A 75 -2.47 11.36 -26.28
CA GLU A 75 -2.36 12.70 -25.71
C GLU A 75 -2.40 12.58 -24.17
N PRO A 76 -1.48 13.22 -23.42
CA PRO A 76 -1.69 13.40 -22.00
C PRO A 76 -2.90 14.33 -21.84
N ALA A 77 -4.05 13.75 -21.46
CA ALA A 77 -5.26 14.51 -21.19
C ALA A 77 -4.95 15.71 -20.26
N PRO A 78 -5.58 16.88 -20.45
CA PRO A 78 -5.28 18.09 -19.68
C PRO A 78 -5.25 17.77 -18.18
N ALA A 79 -4.17 18.16 -17.51
CA ALA A 79 -3.59 17.42 -16.38
C ALA A 79 -4.39 17.56 -15.07
N ARG A 80 -5.55 16.89 -15.04
CA ARG A 80 -6.57 16.86 -14.00
C ARG A 80 -5.98 16.87 -12.58
N ASN A 81 -6.46 17.82 -11.77
CA ASN A 81 -6.23 17.89 -10.33
C ASN A 81 -7.44 17.34 -9.58
N VAL A 82 -7.22 16.35 -8.72
CA VAL A 82 -8.26 15.75 -7.88
C VAL A 82 -8.37 16.54 -6.58
N SER A 83 -9.60 16.88 -6.17
CA SER A 83 -9.89 17.51 -4.88
C SER A 83 -10.50 16.50 -3.89
N SER A 84 -10.29 16.72 -2.59
CA SER A 84 -10.92 15.93 -1.52
C SER A 84 -12.43 15.88 -1.65
N ASP A 85 -13.04 16.97 -2.11
CA ASP A 85 -14.48 17.16 -2.07
C ASP A 85 -15.16 16.39 -3.22
N ARG A 86 -14.56 16.37 -4.42
CA ARG A 86 -15.01 15.51 -5.53
C ARG A 86 -14.84 14.02 -5.22
N VAL A 87 -13.74 13.64 -4.56
CA VAL A 87 -13.55 12.25 -4.11
C VAL A 87 -14.62 11.87 -3.08
N ARG A 88 -14.95 12.77 -2.15
CA ARG A 88 -16.05 12.56 -1.19
C ARG A 88 -17.39 12.37 -1.91
N GLU A 89 -17.72 13.26 -2.84
CA GLU A 89 -18.94 13.22 -3.66
C GLU A 89 -19.08 11.90 -4.41
N ALA A 90 -18.07 11.50 -5.19
CA ALA A 90 -18.04 10.23 -5.91
C ALA A 90 -18.12 9.00 -4.97
N THR A 91 -17.49 9.05 -3.79
CA THR A 91 -17.64 7.95 -2.79
C THR A 91 -19.03 7.90 -2.16
N ALA A 92 -19.73 9.02 -2.03
CA ALA A 92 -21.09 9.06 -1.49
C ALA A 92 -22.11 8.48 -2.49
N GLU A 93 -22.00 8.81 -3.77
CA GLU A 93 -22.85 8.22 -4.83
C GLU A 93 -22.72 6.69 -4.87
N LEU A 94 -21.49 6.17 -4.75
CA LEU A 94 -21.22 4.73 -4.66
C LEU A 94 -21.79 4.09 -3.38
N GLU A 95 -21.79 4.81 -2.24
CA GLU A 95 -22.38 4.33 -1.00
C GLU A 95 -23.92 4.27 -1.06
N ASP A 96 -24.58 5.25 -1.69
CA ASP A 96 -26.02 5.22 -1.94
C ASP A 96 -26.41 4.09 -2.90
N ALA A 97 -25.66 3.93 -4.00
CA ALA A 97 -25.82 2.82 -4.93
C ALA A 97 -25.66 1.46 -4.23
N LEU A 98 -24.64 1.33 -3.36
CA LEU A 98 -24.41 0.12 -2.55
C LEU A 98 -25.54 -0.13 -1.55
N THR A 99 -26.07 0.92 -0.90
CA THR A 99 -27.22 0.82 0.01
C THR A 99 -28.42 0.25 -0.74
N ALA A 100 -28.72 0.76 -1.93
CA ALA A 100 -29.79 0.26 -2.77
C ALA A 100 -29.53 -1.18 -3.28
N ALA A 101 -28.28 -1.53 -3.59
CA ALA A 101 -27.90 -2.86 -4.08
C ALA A 101 -28.00 -3.96 -3.00
N LEU A 102 -27.65 -3.63 -1.74
CA LEU A 102 -27.79 -4.52 -0.58
C LEU A 102 -29.27 -4.66 -0.16
N ALA A 103 -30.02 -3.55 -0.12
CA ALA A 103 -31.44 -3.57 0.22
C ALA A 103 -32.28 -4.45 -0.72
N ARG A 104 -31.88 -4.59 -1.99
CA ARG A 104 -32.49 -5.52 -2.96
C ARG A 104 -32.19 -7.01 -2.69
N ARG A 105 -31.27 -7.34 -1.76
CA ARG A 105 -30.76 -8.70 -1.49
C ARG A 105 -31.10 -9.21 -0.10
N THR A 106 -31.31 -8.32 0.87
CA THR A 106 -31.87 -8.71 2.17
C THR A 106 -33.28 -9.26 1.94
N PRO A 107 -33.58 -10.52 2.31
CA PRO A 107 -34.94 -11.04 2.20
C PRO A 107 -35.87 -10.18 3.06
N ALA A 108 -37.02 -9.77 2.51
CA ALA A 108 -38.00 -9.00 3.26
C ALA A 108 -38.46 -9.79 4.50
N ALA A 109 -37.96 -9.40 5.67
CA ALA A 109 -38.28 -10.06 6.93
C ALA A 109 -39.79 -9.94 7.17
N ARG A 110 -40.51 -11.06 7.09
CA ARG A 110 -41.96 -11.10 7.35
C ARG A 110 -42.16 -10.67 8.80
N GLY A 111 -42.83 -9.53 8.98
CA GLY A 111 -42.80 -8.80 10.25
C GLY A 111 -43.31 -9.62 11.43
N SER A 112 -42.50 -9.71 12.48
CA SER A 112 -43.01 -9.90 13.84
C SER A 112 -43.67 -8.59 14.32
N PRO A 113 -44.73 -8.64 15.14
CA PRO A 113 -45.48 -7.45 15.54
C PRO A 113 -44.64 -6.52 16.42
N ALA A 114 -44.91 -5.21 16.31
CA ALA A 114 -44.20 -4.18 17.07
C ALA A 114 -44.49 -4.27 18.58
N ALA A 115 -43.43 -4.13 19.38
CA ALA A 115 -43.54 -3.85 20.81
C ALA A 115 -44.05 -2.41 21.04
N PRO A 116 -44.81 -2.13 22.11
CA PRO A 116 -45.43 -0.83 22.32
C PRO A 116 -44.41 0.27 22.66
N ALA A 117 -44.67 1.48 22.15
CA ALA A 117 -43.82 2.65 22.42
C ALA A 117 -43.94 3.13 23.88
N ILE A 118 -42.80 3.42 24.50
CA ILE A 118 -42.71 4.12 25.79
C ILE A 118 -42.50 5.60 25.50
N ALA A 119 -43.33 6.48 26.08
CA ALA A 119 -43.29 7.91 25.82
C ALA A 119 -42.12 8.61 26.55
N ALA A 120 -41.51 9.60 25.88
CA ALA A 120 -40.53 10.50 26.48
C ALA A 120 -41.24 11.79 27.00
N PRO A 121 -40.82 12.35 28.14
CA PRO A 121 -41.29 13.65 28.61
C PRO A 121 -40.57 14.82 27.91
N SER A 122 -41.27 15.94 27.73
CA SER A 122 -40.74 17.16 27.12
C SER A 122 -39.75 17.90 28.04
N PRO A 123 -38.80 18.69 27.47
CA PRO A 123 -37.89 19.51 28.25
C PRO A 123 -38.47 20.90 28.58
N ASP A 124 -38.17 21.39 29.78
CA ASP A 124 -38.30 22.80 30.17
C ASP A 124 -37.02 23.20 30.94
N GLY A 125 -36.47 24.38 30.66
CA GLY A 125 -35.32 24.93 31.42
C GLY A 125 -34.14 25.44 30.60
N THR A 126 -34.09 26.76 30.39
CA THR A 126 -32.90 27.57 30.06
C THR A 126 -33.02 28.92 30.80
N PRO A 127 -31.98 29.77 30.92
CA PRO A 127 -30.57 29.60 30.56
C PRO A 127 -29.56 30.01 31.66
N ALA A 128 -28.27 29.77 31.43
CA ALA A 128 -27.17 30.60 31.95
C ALA A 128 -26.05 30.67 30.90
N ALA A 129 -25.38 31.83 30.76
CA ALA A 129 -24.50 32.11 29.62
C ALA A 129 -23.03 32.37 30.02
N ALA A 130 -22.11 32.00 29.13
CA ALA A 130 -20.72 32.43 29.15
C ALA A 130 -20.33 32.96 27.75
N THR A 131 -19.50 34.01 27.69
CA THR A 131 -19.32 34.82 26.47
C THR A 131 -18.15 34.37 25.60
N ARG A 132 -18.31 34.51 24.28
CA ARG A 132 -17.22 34.38 23.29
C ARG A 132 -17.25 35.56 22.33
N LYS A 133 -16.13 36.26 22.16
CA LYS A 133 -16.02 37.44 21.26
C LYS A 133 -15.76 37.02 19.79
N PRO A 134 -16.16 37.86 18.80
CA PRO A 134 -16.05 37.55 17.38
C PRO A 134 -14.72 37.98 16.73
N GLY A 135 -14.47 37.47 15.52
CA GLY A 135 -13.28 37.70 14.70
C GLY A 135 -12.58 36.37 14.37
N ARG A 136 -12.10 36.11 13.14
CA ARG A 136 -11.92 36.99 11.98
C ARG A 136 -12.10 36.20 10.68
N ASP A 137 -12.83 36.75 9.72
CA ASP A 137 -12.97 36.24 8.36
C ASP A 137 -11.77 36.68 7.48
N PRO A 138 -11.22 35.78 6.65
CA PRO A 138 -10.41 36.14 5.50
C PRO A 138 -10.85 35.43 4.20
N GLY A 139 -12.08 35.65 3.75
CA GLY A 139 -12.54 35.32 2.40
C GLY A 139 -11.77 36.05 1.30
N ALA A 140 -10.57 35.55 0.95
CA ALA A 140 -9.74 36.06 -0.14
C ALA A 140 -9.70 35.04 -1.30
N ARG A 141 -10.57 35.23 -2.29
CA ARG A 141 -10.63 34.38 -3.50
C ARG A 141 -9.36 34.56 -4.35
N ALA A 142 -8.44 33.59 -4.31
CA ALA A 142 -7.53 33.34 -5.41
C ALA A 142 -8.29 32.57 -6.49
N ALA A 143 -8.65 33.25 -7.59
CA ALA A 143 -9.34 32.61 -8.71
C ALA A 143 -8.37 31.75 -9.52
N VAL A 144 -8.37 30.45 -9.27
CA VAL A 144 -7.83 29.44 -10.19
C VAL A 144 -8.97 28.99 -11.10
N ALA A 145 -8.75 28.94 -12.41
CA ALA A 145 -9.75 28.46 -13.35
C ALA A 145 -10.02 26.95 -13.11
N PRO A 146 -11.26 26.46 -13.28
CA PRO A 146 -11.55 25.05 -13.16
C PRO A 146 -10.96 24.28 -14.35
N GLU A 147 -9.84 23.59 -14.15
CA GLU A 147 -9.55 22.38 -14.93
C GLU A 147 -10.53 21.29 -14.50
N GLU A 148 -11.37 20.84 -15.42
CA GLU A 148 -12.47 19.94 -15.11
C GLU A 148 -12.00 18.49 -15.04
N ALA A 149 -12.10 17.96 -13.82
CA ALA A 149 -11.78 16.61 -13.40
C ALA A 149 -12.93 16.14 -12.51
N ASP A 150 -13.89 15.44 -13.10
CA ASP A 150 -15.09 14.87 -12.45
C ASP A 150 -14.83 14.19 -11.09
N GLY A 151 -13.69 13.49 -10.94
CA GLY A 151 -13.41 12.66 -9.77
C GLY A 151 -13.80 11.19 -10.00
N THR A 152 -13.89 10.75 -11.27
CA THR A 152 -14.11 9.35 -11.64
C THR A 152 -13.21 8.40 -10.85
N ILE A 153 -13.83 7.42 -10.21
CA ILE A 153 -13.13 6.32 -9.57
C ILE A 153 -12.47 5.46 -10.65
N GLN A 154 -11.15 5.26 -10.54
CA GLN A 154 -10.42 4.33 -11.39
C GLN A 154 -10.87 2.90 -11.04
N PRO A 155 -11.42 2.11 -12.00
CA PRO A 155 -11.96 0.79 -11.73
C PRO A 155 -10.87 -0.25 -11.41
N LEU A 156 -11.29 -1.37 -10.84
CA LEU A 156 -10.44 -2.55 -10.58
C LEU A 156 -10.49 -3.53 -11.75
N GLU A 157 -9.33 -3.93 -12.26
CA GLU A 157 -9.24 -4.98 -13.26
C GLU A 157 -9.26 -6.35 -12.57
N ASN A 158 -10.44 -6.96 -12.46
CA ASN A 158 -10.69 -8.20 -11.72
C ASN A 158 -10.79 -9.42 -12.68
N PRO A 159 -9.70 -10.15 -12.97
CA PRO A 159 -9.66 -11.21 -13.97
C PRO A 159 -10.44 -12.45 -13.52
N CYS A 160 -10.75 -13.34 -14.46
CA CYS A 160 -11.27 -14.65 -14.09
C CYS A 160 -10.18 -15.52 -13.45
N ARG A 161 -10.55 -16.28 -12.42
CA ARG A 161 -9.70 -17.26 -11.72
C ARG A 161 -10.19 -18.71 -11.90
N ARG A 162 -11.51 -18.93 -12.03
CA ARG A 162 -12.07 -20.23 -12.46
C ARG A 162 -13.17 -20.02 -13.50
N GLU A 163 -13.06 -20.78 -14.59
CA GLU A 163 -14.09 -20.91 -15.63
C GLU A 163 -14.69 -22.31 -15.60
N GLU A 164 -16.00 -22.39 -15.80
CA GLU A 164 -16.75 -23.64 -15.92
C GLU A 164 -17.70 -23.52 -17.13
N ALA A 165 -17.69 -24.53 -18.01
CA ALA A 165 -18.46 -24.54 -19.26
C ALA A 165 -18.34 -23.25 -20.11
N GLY A 166 -17.13 -22.68 -20.20
CA GLY A 166 -16.85 -21.46 -20.99
C GLY A 166 -17.40 -20.17 -20.38
N ARG A 167 -17.73 -20.15 -19.08
CA ARG A 167 -18.14 -18.95 -18.35
C ARG A 167 -17.31 -18.78 -17.08
N CYS A 168 -16.96 -17.54 -16.78
CA CYS A 168 -16.29 -17.21 -15.53
C CYS A 168 -17.24 -17.39 -14.34
N VAL A 169 -16.88 -18.27 -13.40
CA VAL A 169 -17.64 -18.52 -12.17
C VAL A 169 -17.00 -17.91 -10.94
N GLU A 170 -15.70 -17.65 -10.95
CA GLU A 170 -14.95 -17.02 -9.86
C GLU A 170 -13.89 -16.08 -10.42
N ARG A 171 -13.92 -14.81 -10.01
CA ARG A 171 -12.88 -13.80 -10.30
C ARG A 171 -11.93 -13.62 -9.12
N ALA A 172 -10.78 -12.98 -9.35
CA ALA A 172 -9.70 -12.83 -8.38
C ALA A 172 -10.11 -12.23 -7.02
N LEU A 173 -11.10 -11.32 -6.99
CA LEU A 173 -11.60 -10.66 -5.78
C LEU A 173 -12.91 -11.24 -5.21
N ASP A 174 -13.47 -12.29 -5.81
CA ASP A 174 -14.76 -12.84 -5.37
C ASP A 174 -14.76 -13.37 -3.92
N PRO A 175 -13.69 -13.99 -3.39
CA PRO A 175 -13.63 -14.36 -1.96
C PRO A 175 -13.75 -13.14 -1.03
N PHE A 176 -13.14 -12.01 -1.41
CA PHE A 176 -13.19 -10.76 -0.66
C PHE A 176 -14.60 -10.16 -0.70
N TYR A 177 -15.21 -10.03 -1.87
CA TYR A 177 -16.56 -9.47 -1.98
C TYR A 177 -17.63 -10.37 -1.38
N ALA A 178 -17.46 -11.70 -1.43
CA ALA A 178 -18.29 -12.64 -0.68
C ALA A 178 -18.17 -12.44 0.84
N ALA A 179 -16.96 -12.19 1.38
CA ALA A 179 -16.79 -11.85 2.79
C ALA A 179 -17.45 -10.50 3.14
N LEU A 180 -17.12 -9.45 2.37
CA LEU A 180 -17.59 -8.09 2.61
C LEU A 180 -19.11 -7.97 2.50
N ARG A 181 -19.76 -8.74 1.61
CA ARG A 181 -21.23 -8.87 1.52
C ARG A 181 -21.83 -9.42 2.82
N ARG A 182 -21.23 -10.42 3.45
CA ARG A 182 -21.73 -11.00 4.72
C ARG A 182 -21.60 -10.00 5.86
N THR A 183 -20.47 -9.30 5.94
CA THR A 183 -20.28 -8.16 6.86
C THR A 183 -21.33 -7.07 6.62
N ALA A 184 -21.54 -6.66 5.37
CA ALA A 184 -22.49 -5.60 4.99
C ALA A 184 -23.97 -5.95 5.23
N LEU A 185 -24.32 -7.24 5.27
CA LEU A 185 -25.65 -7.74 5.64
C LEU A 185 -25.81 -7.96 7.15
N GLY A 186 -24.78 -7.69 7.95
CA GLY A 186 -24.80 -7.86 9.39
C GLY A 186 -24.83 -9.31 9.87
N GLU A 187 -24.29 -10.25 9.09
CA GLU A 187 -24.27 -11.67 9.47
C GLU A 187 -23.47 -11.86 10.79
N PRO A 188 -23.99 -12.63 11.78
CA PRO A 188 -23.34 -12.77 13.09
C PRO A 188 -21.87 -13.21 13.01
N GLY A 189 -20.97 -12.43 13.63
CA GLY A 189 -19.53 -12.70 13.62
C GLY A 189 -18.83 -12.49 12.27
N ALA A 190 -19.49 -11.90 11.26
CA ALA A 190 -18.91 -11.68 9.94
C ALA A 190 -17.87 -10.53 9.94
N VAL A 191 -16.66 -10.84 10.37
CA VAL A 191 -15.48 -9.98 10.20
C VAL A 191 -14.82 -10.24 8.85
N THR A 192 -14.70 -9.20 8.02
CA THR A 192 -13.91 -9.22 6.78
C THR A 192 -12.51 -8.67 7.04
N ARG A 193 -11.47 -9.43 6.69
CA ARG A 193 -10.06 -9.05 6.96
C ARG A 193 -9.32 -8.69 5.68
N ILE A 194 -8.71 -7.51 5.66
CA ILE A 194 -7.86 -7.03 4.57
C ILE A 194 -6.44 -6.90 5.11
N THR A 195 -5.44 -7.36 4.36
CA THR A 195 -4.02 -7.12 4.65
C THR A 195 -3.38 -6.41 3.47
N HIS A 196 -2.79 -5.24 3.71
CA HIS A 196 -2.14 -4.43 2.67
C HIS A 196 -0.64 -4.36 2.95
N TYR A 197 0.13 -5.16 2.21
CA TYR A 197 1.58 -5.06 2.18
C TYR A 197 2.00 -3.96 1.21
N GLY A 198 2.95 -3.13 1.63
CA GLY A 198 3.53 -2.15 0.73
C GLY A 198 4.89 -1.64 1.19
N ASP A 199 5.40 -0.64 0.49
CA ASP A 199 6.68 -0.01 0.79
C ASP A 199 6.54 1.17 1.77
N SER A 200 7.40 2.19 1.64
CA SER A 200 7.39 3.39 2.47
C SER A 200 6.18 4.30 2.23
N VAL A 201 5.46 4.16 1.12
CA VAL A 201 4.27 4.98 0.79
C VAL A 201 3.12 4.79 1.79
N ILE A 202 3.03 3.62 2.44
CA ILE A 202 1.98 3.33 3.44
C ILE A 202 2.51 3.22 4.89
N VAL A 203 3.79 3.51 5.13
CA VAL A 203 4.46 3.32 6.44
C VAL A 203 3.92 4.21 7.58
N GLU A 204 3.40 5.39 7.26
CA GLU A 204 2.76 6.33 8.20
C GLU A 204 1.23 6.14 8.30
N ASP A 205 0.69 5.09 7.65
CA ASP A 205 -0.74 4.74 7.64
C ASP A 205 -1.67 5.85 7.09
N LEU A 206 -1.14 6.82 6.32
CA LEU A 206 -1.92 7.93 5.75
C LEU A 206 -2.96 7.45 4.72
N TRP A 207 -2.55 6.57 3.79
CA TRP A 207 -3.44 5.97 2.80
C TRP A 207 -4.27 4.84 3.43
N THR A 208 -3.61 3.85 4.06
CA THR A 208 -4.28 2.68 4.63
C THR A 208 -5.25 3.02 5.76
N GLY A 209 -4.93 4.00 6.60
CA GLY A 209 -5.81 4.47 7.66
C GLY A 209 -7.05 5.18 7.13
N THR A 210 -6.93 5.94 6.03
CA THR A 210 -8.08 6.52 5.32
C THR A 210 -9.01 5.42 4.81
N VAL A 211 -8.46 4.37 4.17
CA VAL A 211 -9.24 3.25 3.62
C VAL A 211 -9.89 2.45 4.76
N ARG A 212 -9.15 2.15 5.83
CA ARG A 212 -9.64 1.51 7.05
C ARG A 212 -10.82 2.29 7.64
N ARG A 213 -10.66 3.60 7.89
CA ARG A 213 -11.72 4.46 8.43
C ARG A 213 -12.99 4.43 7.56
N LYS A 214 -12.85 4.61 6.24
CA LYS A 214 -14.00 4.59 5.32
C LYS A 214 -14.72 3.23 5.31
N LEU A 215 -13.98 2.13 5.22
CA LEU A 215 -14.55 0.79 5.30
C LEU A 215 -15.23 0.52 6.65
N GLN A 216 -14.62 0.92 7.76
CA GLN A 216 -15.17 0.71 9.11
C GLN A 216 -16.41 1.57 9.40
N GLN A 217 -16.43 2.82 8.93
CA GLN A 217 -17.62 3.68 8.99
C GLN A 217 -18.78 3.10 8.18
N ARG A 218 -18.49 2.46 7.04
CA ARG A 218 -19.51 1.89 6.14
C ARG A 218 -20.00 0.49 6.51
N PHE A 219 -19.11 -0.36 7.01
CA PHE A 219 -19.34 -1.80 7.19
C PHE A 219 -19.20 -2.28 8.65
N GLY A 220 -18.88 -1.39 9.58
CA GLY A 220 -18.63 -1.68 10.99
C GLY A 220 -17.14 -1.73 11.33
N ASP A 221 -16.76 -1.15 12.46
CA ASP A 221 -15.41 -1.22 13.02
C ASP A 221 -15.20 -2.56 13.73
N ALA A 222 -14.37 -3.45 13.19
CA ALA A 222 -13.98 -4.70 13.85
C ALA A 222 -12.59 -4.63 14.53
N GLY A 223 -12.09 -3.42 14.82
CA GLY A 223 -10.82 -3.16 15.49
C GLY A 223 -9.69 -2.72 14.55
N ALA A 224 -8.58 -2.26 15.15
CA ALA A 224 -7.47 -1.66 14.41
C ALA A 224 -6.69 -2.66 13.52
N GLY A 225 -6.71 -3.96 13.83
CA GLY A 225 -5.98 -4.99 13.09
C GLY A 225 -4.58 -5.26 13.61
N PHE A 226 -3.72 -5.82 12.75
CA PHE A 226 -2.35 -6.21 13.08
C PHE A 226 -1.41 -5.01 13.18
N LEU A 227 -0.76 -4.85 14.34
CA LEU A 227 0.32 -3.91 14.58
C LEU A 227 1.63 -4.62 14.93
N PHE A 228 2.76 -4.00 14.60
CA PHE A 228 4.07 -4.47 15.06
C PHE A 228 4.25 -4.30 16.58
N VAL A 229 4.94 -5.26 17.21
CA VAL A 229 5.11 -5.30 18.68
C VAL A 229 6.07 -4.23 19.22
N ALA A 230 6.91 -3.65 18.35
CA ALA A 230 7.66 -2.42 18.60
C ALA A 230 7.82 -1.66 17.28
N ARG A 231 8.38 -0.44 17.30
CA ARG A 231 8.68 0.30 16.07
C ARG A 231 9.67 -0.50 15.20
N PRO A 232 9.31 -0.93 13.98
CA PRO A 232 10.27 -1.51 13.05
C PRO A 232 11.20 -0.44 12.45
N TRP A 233 10.76 0.81 12.35
CA TRP A 233 11.52 2.00 11.90
C TRP A 233 10.91 3.24 12.55
N GLU A 234 11.63 4.36 12.52
CA GLU A 234 11.24 5.56 13.28
C GLU A 234 9.89 6.15 12.83
N TRP A 235 9.67 6.22 11.51
CA TRP A 235 8.44 6.70 10.88
C TRP A 235 7.27 5.70 10.90
N TYR A 236 7.28 4.68 11.79
CA TYR A 236 6.17 3.73 11.87
C TYR A 236 4.94 4.40 12.51
N GLY A 237 3.90 4.58 11.71
CA GLY A 237 2.59 5.04 12.15
C GLY A 237 1.53 3.94 12.04
N HIS A 238 0.58 3.95 12.96
CA HIS A 238 -0.74 3.37 12.77
C HIS A 238 -1.74 4.36 13.37
N GLN A 239 -2.70 4.81 12.58
CA GLN A 239 -3.70 5.79 13.03
C GLN A 239 -4.78 5.09 13.86
N ASP A 240 -5.57 5.89 14.58
CA ASP A 240 -6.75 5.41 15.32
C ASP A 240 -6.44 4.42 16.47
N VAL A 241 -5.18 4.32 16.90
CA VAL A 241 -4.72 3.46 18.00
C VAL A 241 -3.53 4.10 18.73
N VAL A 242 -3.40 3.88 20.04
CA VAL A 242 -2.31 4.44 20.86
C VAL A 242 -1.27 3.35 21.12
N THR A 243 0.00 3.62 20.79
CA THR A 243 1.11 2.69 21.00
C THR A 243 2.26 3.33 21.78
N ARG A 244 2.93 2.55 22.64
CA ARG A 244 4.13 3.00 23.39
C ARG A 244 5.12 1.83 23.54
N PHE A 245 6.41 2.09 23.32
CA PHE A 245 7.45 1.05 23.28
C PHE A 245 8.71 1.48 24.05
N THR A 246 9.55 0.50 24.40
CA THR A 246 10.92 0.73 24.91
C THR A 246 11.96 0.31 23.87
N ASP A 247 13.15 0.91 23.85
CA ASP A 247 14.23 0.59 22.90
C ASP A 247 14.90 -0.78 23.12
N ALA A 248 14.46 -1.54 24.12
CA ALA A 248 14.98 -2.88 24.49
C ALA A 248 14.56 -4.02 23.51
N TRP A 249 14.36 -3.71 22.23
CA TRP A 249 14.00 -4.66 21.17
C TRP A 249 15.06 -4.70 20.07
N HIS A 250 15.67 -5.87 19.86
CA HIS A 250 16.54 -6.12 18.70
C HIS A 250 15.70 -6.48 17.48
N VAL A 251 15.49 -5.48 16.60
CA VAL A 251 14.66 -5.60 15.39
C VAL A 251 15.45 -6.25 14.23
N LYS A 252 14.86 -7.28 13.62
CA LYS A 252 15.32 -7.90 12.35
C LYS A 252 14.23 -7.75 11.29
N ARG A 253 14.59 -7.31 10.08
CA ARG A 253 13.65 -6.94 9.00
C ARG A 253 13.98 -7.70 7.73
N VAL A 254 12.98 -7.94 6.88
CA VAL A 254 13.19 -8.49 5.52
C VAL A 254 14.10 -7.63 4.64
N THR A 255 14.14 -6.30 4.84
CA THR A 255 14.96 -5.36 4.04
C THR A 255 16.41 -5.26 4.55
N VAL A 256 16.60 -4.90 5.82
CA VAL A 256 17.93 -4.59 6.39
C VAL A 256 18.17 -5.26 7.74
N GLY A 257 19.41 -5.72 7.95
CA GLY A 257 19.80 -6.45 9.17
C GLY A 257 19.01 -7.74 9.34
N GLN A 258 18.88 -8.51 8.25
CA GLN A 258 18.06 -9.73 8.16
C GLN A 258 18.33 -10.76 9.27
N SER A 259 17.32 -11.56 9.60
CA SER A 259 17.48 -12.75 10.44
C SER A 259 18.08 -13.90 9.64
N ARG A 260 18.99 -14.67 10.26
CA ARG A 260 19.63 -15.84 9.62
C ARG A 260 18.67 -17.01 9.39
N ASP A 261 17.69 -17.17 10.26
CA ASP A 261 16.76 -18.29 10.29
C ASP A 261 15.56 -18.15 9.34
N ARG A 262 15.31 -16.94 8.80
CA ARG A 262 14.18 -16.66 7.90
C ARG A 262 12.86 -16.35 8.64
N LEU A 263 12.86 -16.47 9.97
CA LEU A 263 11.65 -16.51 10.81
C LEU A 263 11.19 -15.09 11.19
N TYR A 264 10.59 -14.41 10.21
CA TYR A 264 9.77 -13.21 10.42
C TYR A 264 8.30 -13.60 10.59
N GLY A 265 7.58 -12.87 11.44
CA GLY A 265 6.13 -13.03 11.55
C GLY A 265 5.38 -12.32 10.43
N TYR A 266 4.05 -12.25 10.57
CA TYR A 266 3.11 -11.82 9.54
C TYR A 266 3.56 -10.59 8.72
N GLY A 267 4.00 -9.53 9.38
CA GLY A 267 4.42 -8.27 8.74
C GLY A 267 5.88 -8.21 8.22
N GLY A 268 6.62 -9.32 8.11
CA GLY A 268 7.99 -9.29 7.58
C GLY A 268 9.05 -8.68 8.52
N VAL A 269 8.74 -8.61 9.82
CA VAL A 269 9.65 -8.13 10.87
C VAL A 269 9.62 -9.11 12.04
N THR A 270 10.71 -9.18 12.81
CA THR A 270 10.74 -9.87 14.10
C THR A 270 11.53 -9.08 15.14
N PHE A 271 11.08 -9.18 16.39
CA PHE A 271 11.55 -8.39 17.52
C PHE A 271 12.01 -9.31 18.64
N LEU A 272 13.32 -9.37 18.87
CA LEU A 272 13.90 -10.16 19.96
C LEU A 272 14.05 -9.24 21.17
N ALA A 273 13.56 -9.64 22.34
CA ALA A 273 13.78 -8.86 23.55
C ALA A 273 15.27 -8.85 23.91
N ALA A 274 15.85 -7.68 24.20
CA ALA A 274 17.26 -7.55 24.60
C ALA A 274 17.55 -8.14 26.01
N GLY A 275 16.49 -8.42 26.78
CA GLY A 275 16.51 -9.00 28.11
C GLY A 275 15.12 -8.93 28.75
N PRO A 276 15.00 -9.15 30.07
CA PRO A 276 13.81 -8.81 30.84
C PRO A 276 13.49 -7.31 30.77
N GLY A 277 12.22 -6.95 30.81
CA GLY A 277 11.75 -5.57 30.89
C GLY A 277 11.48 -4.87 29.55
N ALA A 278 11.75 -5.50 28.41
CA ALA A 278 11.35 -5.00 27.10
C ALA A 278 9.82 -4.92 27.04
N LYS A 279 9.29 -3.71 26.79
CA LYS A 279 7.87 -3.39 26.91
C LYS A 279 7.27 -2.97 25.56
N ALA A 280 6.01 -3.33 25.39
CA ALA A 280 5.10 -2.79 24.38
C ALA A 280 3.73 -2.49 25.02
N THR A 281 3.06 -1.43 24.58
CA THR A 281 1.73 -1.06 25.03
C THR A 281 0.86 -0.69 23.84
N PHE A 282 -0.39 -1.16 23.87
CA PHE A 282 -1.42 -0.93 22.86
C PHE A 282 -2.73 -0.53 23.55
N ALA A 283 -3.36 0.55 23.11
CA ALA A 283 -4.63 1.01 23.65
C ALA A 283 -5.56 1.59 22.57
N THR A 284 -6.86 1.50 22.83
CA THR A 284 -7.91 2.16 22.04
C THR A 284 -7.72 3.69 21.98
N SER A 285 -8.06 4.30 20.84
CA SER A 285 -7.96 5.75 20.64
C SER A 285 -9.31 6.45 20.84
N SER A 286 -9.33 7.50 21.65
CA SER A 286 -10.48 8.40 21.80
C SER A 286 -10.45 9.60 20.83
N ALA A 287 -9.49 9.65 19.90
CA ALA A 287 -9.27 10.79 19.02
C ALA A 287 -9.96 10.69 17.64
N GLY A 288 -10.53 9.53 17.30
CA GLY A 288 -11.11 9.23 15.99
C GLY A 288 -12.55 8.69 16.08
N ALA A 289 -13.16 8.46 14.91
CA ALA A 289 -14.48 7.82 14.79
C ALA A 289 -14.42 6.27 14.80
N THR A 290 -13.22 5.71 14.92
CA THR A 290 -12.88 4.28 14.88
C THR A 290 -11.76 4.00 15.89
N GLY A 291 -11.58 2.75 16.30
CA GLY A 291 -10.53 2.34 17.25
C GLY A 291 -10.78 2.73 18.72
N GLY A 292 -11.96 3.26 19.03
CA GLY A 292 -12.38 3.62 20.40
C GLY A 292 -12.83 2.45 21.26
N ALA A 293 -12.95 1.24 20.69
CA ALA A 293 -13.28 0.01 21.38
C ALA A 293 -12.47 -1.17 20.83
N VAL A 294 -12.28 -2.19 21.66
CA VAL A 294 -11.64 -3.48 21.36
C VAL A 294 -12.28 -4.54 22.25
N SER A 295 -12.39 -5.79 21.78
CA SER A 295 -12.85 -6.92 22.61
C SER A 295 -11.90 -8.12 22.56
N ARG A 296 -10.84 -8.05 21.75
CA ARG A 296 -9.85 -9.11 21.58
C ARG A 296 -8.46 -8.53 21.30
N PHE A 297 -7.49 -8.98 22.07
CA PHE A 297 -6.07 -8.84 21.77
C PHE A 297 -5.48 -10.22 21.45
N GLU A 298 -4.54 -10.31 20.53
CA GLU A 298 -3.80 -11.55 20.28
C GLU A 298 -2.34 -11.23 19.94
N VAL A 299 -1.41 -11.84 20.68
CA VAL A 299 0.03 -11.62 20.56
C VAL A 299 0.67 -12.68 19.68
N TYR A 300 1.36 -12.24 18.63
CA TYR A 300 2.00 -13.10 17.63
C TYR A 300 3.48 -13.26 18.00
N TYR A 301 3.95 -14.49 18.20
CA TYR A 301 5.30 -14.80 18.66
C TYR A 301 5.90 -16.04 17.99
N LEU A 302 7.21 -16.23 18.13
CA LEU A 302 7.86 -17.49 17.76
C LEU A 302 7.84 -18.43 18.96
N ALA A 303 7.06 -19.49 18.87
CA ALA A 303 7.14 -20.63 19.77
C ALA A 303 8.44 -21.39 19.45
N GLN A 304 9.25 -21.71 20.46
CA GLN A 304 10.57 -22.30 20.26
C GLN A 304 11.06 -23.08 21.50
N PRO A 305 11.97 -24.05 21.35
CA PRO A 305 12.65 -24.67 22.49
C PRO A 305 13.33 -23.63 23.39
N ASP A 306 13.31 -23.90 24.69
CA ASP A 306 13.83 -23.02 25.76
C ASP A 306 13.27 -21.59 25.75
N GLY A 307 12.14 -21.34 25.09
CA GLY A 307 11.52 -20.01 24.97
C GLY A 307 11.19 -19.34 26.31
N GLY A 308 11.29 -18.01 26.35
CA GLY A 308 11.10 -17.24 27.58
C GLY A 308 9.64 -17.07 28.02
N ALA A 309 9.44 -16.13 28.95
CA ALA A 309 8.12 -15.75 29.45
C ALA A 309 7.81 -14.26 29.19
N VAL A 310 6.52 -13.96 29.00
CA VAL A 310 5.99 -12.61 28.76
C VAL A 310 4.81 -12.39 29.70
N ALA A 311 4.87 -11.31 30.48
CA ALA A 311 3.73 -10.83 31.24
C ALA A 311 2.82 -9.96 30.35
N LEU A 312 1.51 -10.12 30.53
CA LEU A 312 0.47 -9.29 29.92
C LEU A 312 -0.38 -8.69 31.05
N ALA A 313 -0.43 -7.36 31.14
CA ALA A 313 -1.37 -6.63 31.99
C ALA A 313 -2.47 -5.97 31.14
N VAL A 314 -3.68 -5.86 31.69
CA VAL A 314 -4.84 -5.19 31.07
C VAL A 314 -5.26 -4.04 31.98
N ASP A 315 -5.46 -2.84 31.45
CA ASP A 315 -5.92 -1.63 32.15
C ASP A 315 -5.16 -1.30 33.46
N GLY A 316 -3.88 -1.68 33.53
CA GLY A 316 -3.04 -1.53 34.71
C GLY A 316 -3.31 -2.54 35.84
N ALA A 317 -4.22 -3.50 35.63
CA ALA A 317 -4.57 -4.57 36.57
C ALA A 317 -3.51 -5.71 36.59
N ALA A 318 -3.88 -6.83 37.22
CA ALA A 318 -2.98 -7.96 37.44
C ALA A 318 -2.38 -8.52 36.12
N ARG A 319 -1.12 -8.94 36.20
CA ARG A 319 -0.42 -9.58 35.08
C ARG A 319 -0.74 -11.06 35.01
N GLU A 320 -1.31 -11.51 33.90
CA GLU A 320 -1.13 -12.90 33.49
C GLU A 320 0.30 -13.08 32.92
N THR A 321 0.70 -14.31 32.64
CA THR A 321 2.00 -14.61 32.03
C THR A 321 1.89 -15.85 31.15
N PHE A 322 2.31 -15.70 29.89
CA PHE A 322 2.42 -16.80 28.95
C PHE A 322 3.89 -17.09 28.62
N SER A 323 4.16 -18.29 28.11
CA SER A 323 5.50 -18.71 27.69
C SER A 323 5.59 -18.81 26.17
N THR A 324 6.75 -18.46 25.62
CA THR A 324 7.11 -18.71 24.22
C THR A 324 7.83 -20.04 24.04
N ALA A 325 7.86 -20.91 25.06
CA ALA A 325 8.45 -22.24 25.00
C ALA A 325 7.55 -23.24 24.26
N ALA A 326 8.14 -24.05 23.39
CA ALA A 326 7.49 -25.18 22.73
C ALA A 326 8.51 -26.28 22.41
N GLY A 327 8.04 -27.52 22.17
CA GLY A 327 8.90 -28.66 21.80
C GLY A 327 9.52 -28.58 20.40
N ALA A 328 9.07 -27.63 19.57
CA ALA A 328 9.56 -27.35 18.23
C ALA A 328 9.52 -25.84 17.95
N VAL A 329 10.15 -25.41 16.86
CA VAL A 329 10.10 -24.01 16.40
C VAL A 329 8.91 -23.83 15.46
N GLY A 330 8.10 -22.79 15.66
CA GLY A 330 6.95 -22.45 14.83
C GLY A 330 6.19 -21.23 15.35
N SER A 331 5.06 -20.91 14.71
CA SER A 331 4.19 -19.81 15.13
C SER A 331 3.50 -20.07 16.46
N GLY A 332 3.46 -19.07 17.33
CA GLY A 332 2.68 -19.04 18.56
C GLY A 332 1.76 -17.82 18.62
N PHE A 333 0.58 -18.01 19.20
CA PHE A 333 -0.45 -16.99 19.32
C PHE A 333 -1.03 -17.03 20.75
N HIS A 334 -0.96 -15.91 21.48
CA HIS A 334 -1.57 -15.79 22.82
C HIS A 334 -2.74 -14.82 22.76
N ARG A 335 -3.96 -15.35 22.89
CA ARG A 335 -5.22 -14.61 22.76
C ARG A 335 -5.81 -14.25 24.12
N LEU A 336 -6.26 -13.01 24.22
CA LEU A 336 -7.03 -12.44 25.33
C LEU A 336 -8.36 -11.92 24.78
N ASP A 337 -9.47 -12.44 25.28
CA ASP A 337 -10.81 -11.88 25.08
C ASP A 337 -11.20 -10.98 26.27
N LEU A 338 -11.88 -9.88 25.99
CA LEU A 338 -12.37 -8.89 26.95
C LEU A 338 -13.85 -8.57 26.68
N ALA A 339 -14.46 -7.77 27.55
CA ALA A 339 -15.67 -7.04 27.15
C ALA A 339 -15.33 -6.10 25.98
N ASP A 340 -16.32 -5.76 25.16
CA ASP A 340 -16.13 -4.76 24.11
C ASP A 340 -16.12 -3.35 24.73
N GLY A 341 -14.98 -2.66 24.66
CA GLY A 341 -14.81 -1.37 25.32
C GLY A 341 -13.43 -0.74 25.13
N PRO A 342 -13.18 0.43 25.75
CA PRO A 342 -11.87 1.06 25.74
C PRO A 342 -10.91 0.33 26.67
N HIS A 343 -9.82 -0.20 26.14
CA HIS A 343 -8.83 -1.00 26.88
C HIS A 343 -7.38 -0.66 26.49
N GLU A 344 -6.45 -0.84 27.44
CA GLU A 344 -5.00 -0.81 27.24
C GLU A 344 -4.36 -2.14 27.69
N ILE A 345 -3.45 -2.70 26.89
CA ILE A 345 -2.56 -3.79 27.35
C ILE A 345 -1.10 -3.32 27.47
N GLU A 346 -0.38 -3.87 28.45
CA GLU A 346 1.09 -3.86 28.55
C GLU A 346 1.63 -5.27 28.38
N LEU A 347 2.43 -5.50 27.33
CA LEU A 347 3.31 -6.66 27.20
C LEU A 347 4.68 -6.33 27.79
N ARG A 348 5.27 -7.29 28.51
CA ARG A 348 6.61 -7.16 29.10
C ARG A 348 7.37 -8.48 29.11
N SER A 349 8.56 -8.53 28.51
CA SER A 349 9.45 -9.70 28.65
C SER A 349 9.88 -9.91 30.10
N LEU A 350 9.88 -11.16 30.55
CA LEU A 350 10.36 -11.54 31.90
C LEU A 350 11.74 -12.23 31.86
N GLY A 351 12.19 -12.66 30.68
CA GLY A 351 13.38 -13.52 30.53
C GLY A 351 13.00 -14.99 30.64
N GLY A 352 13.85 -15.79 31.30
CA GLY A 352 13.71 -17.25 31.38
C GLY A 352 14.12 -18.01 30.12
N GLY A 353 14.32 -17.30 29.01
CA GLY A 353 14.66 -17.83 27.70
C GLY A 353 14.56 -16.73 26.62
N PRO A 354 14.93 -16.99 25.35
CA PRO A 354 14.69 -16.05 24.26
C PRO A 354 13.20 -15.78 24.06
N VAL A 355 12.81 -14.50 24.14
CA VAL A 355 11.49 -13.99 23.78
C VAL A 355 11.60 -13.32 22.40
N ARG A 356 10.89 -13.86 21.41
CA ARG A 356 10.80 -13.31 20.06
C ARG A 356 9.34 -13.06 19.70
N LEU A 357 8.96 -11.79 19.58
CA LEU A 357 7.61 -11.36 19.25
C LEU A 357 7.58 -10.78 17.82
N PHE A 358 6.38 -10.73 17.23
CA PHE A 358 6.14 -10.23 15.88
C PHE A 358 5.18 -9.03 15.88
N GLY A 359 4.03 -9.17 16.53
CA GLY A 359 2.96 -8.19 16.51
C GLY A 359 1.83 -8.49 17.49
N VAL A 360 0.81 -7.64 17.46
CA VAL A 360 -0.44 -7.79 18.20
C VAL A 360 -1.60 -7.43 17.26
N THR A 361 -2.65 -8.25 17.20
CA THR A 361 -3.91 -7.81 16.58
C THR A 361 -4.86 -7.23 17.62
N LEU A 362 -5.47 -6.09 17.32
CA LEU A 362 -6.59 -5.52 18.07
C LEU A 362 -7.86 -5.72 17.26
N GLU A 363 -8.78 -6.56 17.73
CA GLU A 363 -10.05 -6.86 17.06
C GLU A 363 -11.27 -6.75 18.00
N ARG A 364 -12.46 -6.70 17.40
CA ARG A 364 -13.77 -6.76 18.06
C ARG A 364 -14.56 -7.96 17.52
N GLU A 365 -15.55 -8.41 18.28
CA GLU A 365 -16.56 -9.35 17.79
C GLU A 365 -17.37 -8.70 16.65
N GLY A 366 -17.50 -9.39 15.50
CA GLY A 366 -18.15 -8.84 14.30
C GLY A 366 -19.68 -8.82 14.35
N PRO A 367 -20.35 -8.17 13.38
CA PRO A 367 -19.83 -7.82 12.05
C PRO A 367 -18.96 -6.55 12.00
N GLY A 368 -17.97 -6.55 11.11
CA GLY A 368 -17.16 -5.37 10.78
C GLY A 368 -15.98 -5.67 9.85
N VAL A 369 -15.16 -4.64 9.58
CA VAL A 369 -13.94 -4.74 8.76
C VAL A 369 -12.69 -4.50 9.60
N VAL A 370 -11.65 -5.28 9.33
CA VAL A 370 -10.29 -5.08 9.85
C VAL A 370 -9.33 -4.88 8.69
N TYR A 371 -8.38 -3.94 8.83
CA TYR A 371 -7.45 -3.56 7.76
C TYR A 371 -6.02 -3.47 8.31
N ASP A 372 -5.21 -4.50 8.05
CA ASP A 372 -3.81 -4.54 8.47
C ASP A 372 -2.96 -3.70 7.49
N GLY A 373 -2.53 -2.50 7.92
CA GLY A 373 -1.62 -1.65 7.17
C GLY A 373 -0.15 -2.04 7.39
N ILE A 374 0.43 -2.80 6.45
CA ILE A 374 1.79 -3.35 6.57
C ILE A 374 2.73 -2.71 5.55
N GLY A 375 3.04 -1.44 5.76
CA GLY A 375 4.18 -0.80 5.10
C GLY A 375 5.51 -1.42 5.55
N ILE A 376 6.48 -1.49 4.64
CA ILE A 376 7.83 -2.01 4.89
C ILE A 376 8.83 -0.98 4.35
N LEU A 377 9.51 -0.25 5.24
CA LEU A 377 10.36 0.87 4.84
C LEU A 377 11.51 0.41 3.92
N GLY A 378 11.60 1.04 2.74
CA GLY A 378 12.63 0.77 1.72
C GLY A 378 12.50 -0.57 0.99
N ALA A 379 11.35 -1.25 1.07
CA ALA A 379 11.16 -2.53 0.39
C ALA A 379 10.75 -2.38 -1.08
N SER A 380 11.25 -3.28 -1.91
CA SER A 380 10.62 -3.69 -3.17
C SER A 380 9.77 -4.95 -2.95
N ALA A 381 8.93 -5.34 -3.92
CA ALA A 381 8.07 -6.54 -3.82
C ALA A 381 8.87 -7.81 -3.46
N ARG A 382 10.15 -7.87 -3.89
CA ARG A 382 11.19 -8.82 -3.48
C ARG A 382 11.17 -9.21 -2.00
N ALA A 383 10.88 -8.25 -1.10
CA ALA A 383 10.89 -8.45 0.34
C ALA A 383 9.91 -9.55 0.81
N LEU A 384 8.84 -9.83 0.06
CA LEU A 384 7.87 -10.89 0.36
C LEU A 384 8.37 -12.30 0.01
N LEU A 385 9.55 -12.41 -0.63
CA LEU A 385 10.28 -13.67 -0.79
C LEU A 385 11.29 -13.91 0.36
N GLU A 386 11.48 -12.94 1.24
CA GLU A 386 12.46 -13.04 2.33
C GLU A 386 12.00 -13.81 3.58
N PRO A 387 10.70 -13.93 3.92
CA PRO A 387 10.23 -14.90 4.90
C PRO A 387 10.49 -16.34 4.47
N ASP A 388 10.78 -17.19 5.47
CA ASP A 388 10.58 -18.63 5.33
C ASP A 388 9.12 -18.95 4.97
N GLU A 389 8.90 -19.91 4.07
CA GLU A 389 7.55 -20.15 3.55
C GLU A 389 6.67 -20.94 4.50
N ALA A 390 7.23 -21.89 5.27
CA ALA A 390 6.46 -22.70 6.19
C ALA A 390 5.99 -21.85 7.38
N HIS A 391 6.91 -21.13 8.00
CA HIS A 391 6.57 -20.23 9.10
C HIS A 391 5.63 -19.10 8.66
N TRP A 392 5.81 -18.50 7.48
CA TRP A 392 4.92 -17.42 7.04
C TRP A 392 3.54 -17.94 6.61
N ARG A 393 3.45 -19.18 6.12
CA ARG A 393 2.19 -19.89 5.85
C ARG A 393 1.36 -20.07 7.14
N GLU A 394 1.96 -20.53 8.23
CA GLU A 394 1.29 -20.63 9.53
C GLU A 394 0.65 -19.28 9.95
N GLN A 395 1.38 -18.18 9.76
CA GLN A 395 0.89 -16.83 10.08
C GLN A 395 -0.33 -16.45 9.22
N PHE A 396 -0.37 -16.80 7.93
CA PHE A 396 -1.53 -16.59 7.06
C PHE A 396 -2.71 -17.52 7.38
N GLU A 397 -2.44 -18.80 7.66
CA GLU A 397 -3.44 -19.81 7.98
C GLU A 397 -4.15 -19.52 9.31
N HIS A 398 -3.46 -18.86 10.25
CA HIS A 398 -4.05 -18.31 11.48
C HIS A 398 -4.75 -16.95 11.27
N ARG A 399 -4.08 -15.95 10.68
CA ARG A 399 -4.64 -14.59 10.48
C ARG A 399 -5.89 -14.57 9.59
N ARG A 400 -5.91 -15.42 8.56
CA ARG A 400 -6.97 -15.60 7.57
C ARG A 400 -7.54 -14.30 6.96
N PRO A 401 -6.73 -13.52 6.22
CA PRO A 401 -7.26 -12.43 5.39
C PRO A 401 -8.24 -12.92 4.31
N ASP A 402 -9.27 -12.14 4.04
CA ASP A 402 -10.16 -12.29 2.90
C ASP A 402 -9.60 -11.61 1.64
N LEU A 403 -8.71 -10.63 1.80
CA LEU A 403 -8.00 -9.92 0.73
C LEU A 403 -6.53 -9.67 1.12
N VAL A 404 -5.61 -9.99 0.19
CA VAL A 404 -4.21 -9.54 0.26
C VAL A 404 -3.97 -8.51 -0.85
N ILE A 405 -3.53 -7.32 -0.46
CA ILE A 405 -3.19 -6.19 -1.34
C ILE A 405 -1.68 -5.98 -1.32
N LEU A 406 -1.07 -5.79 -2.48
CA LEU A 406 0.36 -5.50 -2.64
C LEU A 406 0.54 -4.13 -3.31
N THR A 407 1.31 -3.23 -2.70
CA THR A 407 1.70 -1.92 -3.27
C THR A 407 3.21 -1.69 -3.13
N PHE A 408 3.90 -2.02 -4.21
CA PHE A 408 5.34 -1.84 -4.37
C PHE A 408 5.62 -1.24 -5.75
N GLY A 409 6.89 -1.06 -6.13
CA GLY A 409 7.29 -0.39 -7.36
C GLY A 409 7.95 0.97 -7.11
N THR A 410 7.72 1.58 -5.94
CA THR A 410 8.34 2.86 -5.58
C THR A 410 9.84 2.70 -5.48
N ASN A 411 10.34 1.73 -4.70
CA ASN A 411 11.78 1.48 -4.55
C ASN A 411 12.40 0.79 -5.77
N GLU A 412 11.64 0.00 -6.54
CA GLU A 412 12.09 -0.55 -7.83
C GLU A 412 12.40 0.55 -8.86
N SER A 413 11.91 1.78 -8.67
CA SER A 413 12.22 2.94 -9.52
C SER A 413 13.48 3.73 -9.14
N ASP A 414 14.25 3.32 -8.13
CA ASP A 414 15.54 3.94 -7.73
C ASP A 414 16.78 3.35 -8.42
N HIS A 415 16.64 2.32 -9.26
CA HIS A 415 17.76 1.58 -9.85
C HIS A 415 17.55 1.35 -11.36
N ASP A 416 18.62 0.97 -12.07
CA ASP A 416 18.56 0.52 -13.46
C ASP A 416 17.82 -0.83 -13.57
N LEU A 417 16.49 -0.74 -13.63
CA LEU A 417 15.60 -1.88 -13.52
C LEU A 417 15.54 -2.68 -14.84
N SER A 418 16.11 -3.90 -14.82
CA SER A 418 15.82 -4.90 -15.85
C SER A 418 14.35 -5.32 -15.76
N LEU A 419 13.51 -4.84 -16.68
CA LEU A 419 12.07 -5.14 -16.69
C LEU A 419 11.77 -6.64 -16.82
N ALA A 420 12.66 -7.41 -17.44
CA ALA A 420 12.56 -8.88 -17.52
C ALA A 420 12.82 -9.52 -16.14
N GLY A 421 13.95 -9.19 -15.49
CA GLY A 421 14.24 -9.69 -14.15
C GLY A 421 13.26 -9.21 -13.08
N TYR A 422 12.68 -8.02 -13.27
CA TYR A 422 11.59 -7.52 -12.43
C TYR A 422 10.31 -8.35 -12.60
N ARG A 423 9.93 -8.67 -13.85
CA ARG A 423 8.79 -9.55 -14.15
C ARG A 423 8.96 -10.92 -13.48
N GLU A 424 10.09 -11.60 -13.72
CA GLU A 424 10.38 -12.92 -13.12
C GLU A 424 10.35 -12.88 -11.58
N GLN A 425 10.82 -11.78 -10.99
CA GLN A 425 10.77 -11.58 -9.54
C GLN A 425 9.35 -11.35 -9.03
N LEU A 426 8.54 -10.56 -9.74
CA LEU A 426 7.17 -10.26 -9.37
C LEU A 426 6.25 -11.48 -9.55
N GLU A 427 6.43 -12.26 -10.61
CA GLU A 427 5.73 -13.53 -10.85
C GLU A 427 5.95 -14.49 -9.67
N ARG A 428 7.18 -14.56 -9.16
CA ARG A 428 7.50 -15.33 -7.94
C ARG A 428 6.84 -14.76 -6.68
N VAL A 429 6.73 -13.44 -6.54
CA VAL A 429 6.02 -12.80 -5.41
C VAL A 429 4.52 -13.12 -5.46
N VAL A 430 3.90 -13.01 -6.64
CA VAL A 430 2.49 -13.35 -6.85
C VAL A 430 2.25 -14.83 -6.58
N ALA A 431 3.08 -15.72 -7.12
CA ALA A 431 3.00 -17.15 -6.85
C ALA A 431 3.14 -17.47 -5.35
N ARG A 432 4.08 -16.84 -4.64
CA ARG A 432 4.26 -16.96 -3.17
C ARG A 432 2.98 -16.52 -2.43
N ILE A 433 2.41 -15.37 -2.75
CA ILE A 433 1.18 -14.87 -2.10
C ILE A 433 -0.02 -15.77 -2.39
N ARG A 434 -0.20 -16.21 -3.64
CA ARG A 434 -1.24 -17.20 -4.01
C ARG A 434 -1.05 -18.55 -3.31
N ALA A 435 0.19 -18.93 -2.98
CA ALA A 435 0.50 -20.18 -2.28
C ALA A 435 0.27 -20.12 -0.75
N VAL A 436 0.53 -18.99 -0.08
CA VAL A 436 0.32 -18.85 1.38
C VAL A 436 -1.09 -18.36 1.75
N ALA A 437 -1.75 -17.60 0.87
CA ALA A 437 -3.12 -17.12 1.07
C ALA A 437 -4.08 -17.58 -0.05
N PRO A 438 -4.19 -18.89 -0.34
CA PRO A 438 -4.99 -19.39 -1.47
C PRO A 438 -6.48 -19.06 -1.36
N PHE A 439 -6.99 -19.01 -0.12
CA PHE A 439 -8.36 -18.65 0.24
C PHE A 439 -8.71 -17.17 0.05
N ALA A 440 -7.71 -16.28 0.05
CA ALA A 440 -7.93 -14.84 -0.08
C ALA A 440 -8.16 -14.43 -1.54
N GLY A 441 -8.83 -13.30 -1.73
CA GLY A 441 -8.68 -12.48 -2.92
C GLY A 441 -7.25 -11.90 -2.99
N CYS A 442 -6.80 -11.54 -4.19
CA CYS A 442 -5.48 -10.97 -4.41
C CYS A 442 -5.57 -9.72 -5.28
N LEU A 443 -4.87 -8.66 -4.91
CA LEU A 443 -4.85 -7.37 -5.60
C LEU A 443 -3.42 -6.81 -5.63
N LEU A 444 -2.94 -6.43 -6.82
CA LEU A 444 -1.78 -5.55 -6.95
C LEU A 444 -2.32 -4.15 -7.21
N ALA A 445 -2.11 -3.23 -6.28
CA ALA A 445 -2.32 -1.81 -6.52
C ALA A 445 -0.97 -1.21 -6.91
N GLY A 446 -0.91 -0.61 -8.11
CA GLY A 446 0.32 -0.08 -8.71
C GLY A 446 1.10 0.87 -7.80
N PRO A 447 2.37 1.17 -8.11
CA PRO A 447 3.05 2.28 -7.44
C PRO A 447 2.27 3.58 -7.68
N PRO A 448 2.30 4.53 -6.74
CA PRO A 448 1.88 5.89 -7.03
C PRO A 448 2.77 6.52 -8.11
N ASP A 449 2.42 7.72 -8.57
CA ASP A 449 3.43 8.54 -9.26
C ASP A 449 4.64 8.79 -8.34
N ARG A 450 5.82 8.88 -8.96
CA ARG A 450 7.05 9.27 -8.28
C ARG A 450 7.82 10.23 -9.16
N GLY A 451 8.00 11.44 -8.66
CA GLY A 451 8.77 12.47 -9.32
C GLY A 451 10.29 12.31 -9.12
N ASP A 452 11.04 12.94 -10.02
CA ASP A 452 12.41 13.37 -9.74
C ASP A 452 12.39 14.84 -9.28
N PRO A 453 12.84 15.18 -8.06
CA PRO A 453 12.84 16.56 -7.56
C PRO A 453 13.59 17.59 -8.42
N ASN A 454 14.56 17.14 -9.24
CA ASN A 454 15.36 18.02 -10.10
C ASN A 454 14.59 18.44 -11.34
N THR A 455 14.06 17.46 -12.10
CA THR A 455 13.29 17.70 -13.32
C THR A 455 11.82 18.04 -13.06
N ARG A 456 11.30 17.67 -11.88
CA ARG A 456 9.89 17.79 -11.45
C ARG A 456 8.92 17.02 -12.35
N ARG A 457 9.42 15.96 -13.00
CA ARG A 457 8.65 15.04 -13.84
C ARG A 457 8.53 13.67 -13.20
N THR A 458 7.52 12.89 -13.58
CA THR A 458 7.47 11.44 -13.30
C THR A 458 8.76 10.76 -13.76
N ARG A 459 9.32 9.88 -12.93
CA ARG A 459 10.46 9.03 -13.34
C ARG A 459 10.04 8.11 -14.50
N PRO A 460 10.71 8.11 -15.67
CA PRO A 460 10.30 7.35 -16.88
C PRO A 460 10.25 5.82 -16.77
N VAL A 461 10.51 5.26 -15.59
CA VAL A 461 10.36 3.83 -15.27
C VAL A 461 9.03 3.52 -14.58
N ILE A 462 8.37 4.48 -13.92
CA ILE A 462 7.11 4.25 -13.19
C ILE A 462 6.00 3.67 -14.09
N PRO A 463 5.65 4.25 -15.27
CA PRO A 463 4.65 3.65 -16.16
C PRO A 463 5.04 2.26 -16.68
N LYS A 464 6.34 1.94 -16.74
CA LYS A 464 6.84 0.62 -17.16
C LYS A 464 6.69 -0.42 -16.05
N ILE A 465 6.86 -0.01 -14.79
CA ILE A 465 6.57 -0.82 -13.61
C ILE A 465 5.07 -1.07 -13.50
N VAL A 466 4.23 -0.05 -13.67
CA VAL A 466 2.76 -0.16 -13.72
C VAL A 466 2.32 -1.20 -14.76
N ALA A 467 2.84 -1.11 -15.99
CA ALA A 467 2.52 -2.07 -17.06
C ALA A 467 2.93 -3.52 -16.71
N VAL A 468 4.16 -3.74 -16.21
CA VAL A 468 4.61 -5.08 -15.79
C VAL A 468 3.78 -5.61 -14.62
N GLN A 469 3.44 -4.77 -13.63
CA GLN A 469 2.60 -5.17 -12.50
C GLN A 469 1.19 -5.58 -12.94
N ARG A 470 0.58 -4.82 -13.85
CA ARG A 470 -0.73 -5.14 -14.44
C ARG A 470 -0.72 -6.50 -15.11
N GLU A 471 0.24 -6.73 -16.01
CA GLU A 471 0.34 -8.00 -16.74
C GLU A 471 0.55 -9.20 -15.81
N VAL A 472 1.46 -9.07 -14.84
CA VAL A 472 1.79 -10.15 -13.89
C VAL A 472 0.66 -10.41 -12.88
N ALA A 473 -0.06 -9.36 -12.44
CA ALA A 473 -1.25 -9.51 -11.61
C ALA A 473 -2.30 -10.37 -12.34
N LEU A 474 -2.69 -9.93 -13.53
CA LEU A 474 -3.77 -10.55 -14.30
C LEU A 474 -3.42 -11.99 -14.71
N ALA A 475 -2.19 -12.25 -15.14
CA ALA A 475 -1.71 -13.61 -15.45
C ALA A 475 -1.58 -14.50 -14.21
N GLY A 476 -1.24 -13.93 -13.05
CA GLY A 476 -1.12 -14.64 -11.77
C GLY A 476 -2.45 -14.86 -11.02
N GLY A 477 -3.59 -14.49 -11.61
CA GLY A 477 -4.91 -14.64 -10.97
C GLY A 477 -5.17 -13.65 -9.83
N CYS A 478 -4.50 -12.51 -9.85
CA CYS A 478 -4.73 -11.35 -8.98
C CYS A 478 -5.40 -10.22 -9.77
N ALA A 479 -6.23 -9.42 -9.10
CA ALA A 479 -6.73 -8.18 -9.69
C ALA A 479 -5.63 -7.11 -9.74
N PHE A 480 -5.85 -6.08 -10.56
CA PHE A 480 -4.99 -4.91 -10.64
C PHE A 480 -5.76 -3.61 -10.35
N TRP A 481 -5.09 -2.64 -9.71
CA TRP A 481 -5.53 -1.25 -9.63
C TRP A 481 -4.42 -0.32 -10.11
N ASP A 482 -4.74 0.56 -11.06
CA ASP A 482 -3.78 1.56 -11.53
C ASP A 482 -3.78 2.79 -10.61
N THR A 483 -3.06 2.68 -9.49
CA THR A 483 -2.82 3.78 -8.54
C THR A 483 -2.28 5.03 -9.23
N PHE A 484 -1.38 4.84 -10.20
CA PHE A 484 -0.75 5.93 -10.96
C PHE A 484 -1.79 6.70 -11.77
N ALA A 485 -2.63 6.01 -12.55
CA ALA A 485 -3.75 6.62 -13.26
C ALA A 485 -4.78 7.26 -12.30
N ALA A 486 -5.14 6.56 -11.21
CA ALA A 486 -6.11 7.03 -10.22
C ALA A 486 -5.73 8.37 -9.58
N MET A 487 -4.44 8.60 -9.32
CA MET A 487 -3.94 9.88 -8.78
C MET A 487 -4.05 11.04 -9.79
N GLY A 488 -4.08 10.75 -11.10
CA GLY A 488 -3.98 11.73 -12.19
C GLY A 488 -2.80 11.50 -13.14
N GLY A 489 -2.14 10.33 -13.09
CA GLY A 489 -1.10 9.91 -14.02
C GLY A 489 0.21 10.71 -13.91
N GLN A 490 0.77 11.07 -15.06
CA GLN A 490 2.08 11.70 -15.16
C GLN A 490 2.16 13.07 -14.47
N ASP A 491 3.30 13.35 -13.84
CA ASP A 491 3.70 14.55 -13.10
C ASP A 491 2.81 14.90 -11.89
N THR A 492 2.00 13.94 -11.43
CA THR A 492 1.02 14.16 -10.37
C THR A 492 1.67 14.54 -9.04
N MET A 493 2.78 13.91 -8.65
CA MET A 493 3.47 14.26 -7.40
C MET A 493 3.98 15.69 -7.38
N TRP A 494 4.30 16.27 -8.54
CA TRP A 494 4.65 17.69 -8.64
C TRP A 494 3.41 18.59 -8.54
N ARG A 495 2.25 18.19 -9.10
CA ARG A 495 0.97 18.89 -8.90
C ARG A 495 0.55 18.86 -7.42
N TRP A 496 0.59 17.68 -6.80
CA TRP A 496 0.26 17.43 -5.40
C TRP A 496 1.19 18.19 -4.42
N TYR A 497 2.46 18.40 -4.78
CA TYR A 497 3.40 19.19 -3.96
C TYR A 497 3.07 20.71 -3.99
N ARG A 498 2.52 21.17 -5.12
CA ARG A 498 2.08 22.55 -5.37
C ARG A 498 0.64 22.83 -4.90
N ALA A 499 -0.14 21.81 -4.59
CA ALA A 499 -1.51 21.96 -4.10
C ALA A 499 -1.56 22.70 -2.74
N ASN A 500 -2.72 23.28 -2.43
CA ASN A 500 -2.99 23.90 -1.14
C ASN A 500 -4.36 23.42 -0.60
N PRO A 501 -4.40 22.62 0.49
CA PRO A 501 -3.25 22.08 1.24
C PRO A 501 -2.38 21.17 0.38
N ARG A 502 -1.11 21.04 0.76
CA ARG A 502 -0.13 20.18 0.06
C ARG A 502 -0.49 18.71 0.22
N GLN A 503 -0.43 17.96 -0.88
CA GLN A 503 -0.86 16.56 -0.98
C GLN A 503 0.32 15.57 -1.04
N SER A 504 1.53 16.00 -1.44
CA SER A 504 2.76 15.19 -1.41
C SER A 504 3.94 15.94 -0.78
N PHE A 505 4.94 15.23 -0.28
CA PHE A 505 6.16 15.83 0.27
C PHE A 505 7.14 16.28 -0.83
N GLY A 506 8.15 17.07 -0.44
CA GLY A 506 9.11 17.70 -1.38
C GLY A 506 10.10 16.74 -2.04
N ASP A 507 10.12 15.47 -1.63
CA ASP A 507 10.85 14.39 -2.29
C ASP A 507 10.12 13.82 -3.53
N LEU A 508 8.91 14.32 -3.79
CA LEU A 508 7.99 13.85 -4.85
C LEU A 508 7.77 12.33 -4.83
N THR A 509 7.90 11.71 -3.65
CA THR A 509 7.83 10.26 -3.43
C THR A 509 6.81 9.89 -2.36
N HIS A 510 6.75 10.63 -1.24
CA HIS A 510 5.85 10.32 -0.14
C HIS A 510 4.63 11.27 -0.10
N LEU A 511 3.51 10.75 0.41
CA LEU A 511 2.26 11.50 0.51
C LEU A 511 2.25 12.38 1.76
N ALA A 512 1.74 13.61 1.64
CA ALA A 512 1.33 14.40 2.80
C ALA A 512 -0.10 13.97 3.21
N PRO A 513 -0.57 14.27 4.44
CA PRO A 513 -1.86 13.76 4.94
C PRO A 513 -3.07 14.03 4.02
N ALA A 514 -3.12 15.19 3.35
CA ALA A 514 -4.19 15.50 2.40
C ALA A 514 -4.18 14.62 1.13
N GLY A 515 -3.01 14.15 0.69
CA GLY A 515 -2.89 13.18 -0.41
C GLY A 515 -3.22 11.75 0.03
N GLY A 516 -2.93 11.40 1.29
CA GLY A 516 -3.36 10.13 1.89
C GLY A 516 -4.88 10.01 1.95
N GLU A 517 -5.58 11.06 2.39
CA GLU A 517 -7.05 11.13 2.41
C GLU A 517 -7.66 11.07 0.98
N ILE A 518 -7.05 11.73 -0.01
CA ILE A 518 -7.49 11.67 -1.41
C ILE A 518 -7.28 10.26 -1.99
N LEU A 519 -6.09 9.68 -1.86
CA LEU A 519 -5.77 8.37 -2.44
C LEU A 519 -6.54 7.24 -1.75
N GLY A 520 -6.73 7.32 -0.43
CA GLY A 520 -7.57 6.38 0.30
C GLY A 520 -9.05 6.51 -0.03
N GLY A 521 -9.54 7.72 -0.32
CA GLY A 521 -10.90 7.92 -0.85
C GLY A 521 -11.10 7.29 -2.23
N LEU A 522 -10.15 7.51 -3.16
CA LEU A 522 -10.16 6.92 -4.49
C LEU A 522 -10.12 5.38 -4.43
N PHE A 523 -9.23 4.82 -3.60
CA PHE A 523 -9.09 3.37 -3.48
C PHE A 523 -10.30 2.71 -2.79
N TYR A 524 -10.86 3.36 -1.77
CA TYR A 524 -12.13 2.94 -1.17
C TYR A 524 -13.27 2.93 -2.20
N GLY A 525 -13.39 3.99 -3.03
CA GLY A 525 -14.36 4.02 -4.12
C GLY A 525 -14.20 2.84 -5.08
N ALA A 526 -12.96 2.52 -5.47
CA ALA A 526 -12.68 1.40 -6.37
C ALA A 526 -13.09 0.05 -5.75
N LEU A 527 -12.82 -0.16 -4.45
CA LEU A 527 -13.26 -1.35 -3.71
C LEU A 527 -14.80 -1.44 -3.63
N VAL A 528 -15.50 -0.32 -3.39
CA VAL A 528 -16.98 -0.27 -3.33
C VAL A 528 -17.60 -0.52 -4.72
N GLN A 529 -17.02 0.04 -5.79
CA GLN A 529 -17.49 -0.22 -7.15
C GLN A 529 -17.35 -1.69 -7.53
N GLY A 530 -16.21 -2.32 -7.24
CA GLY A 530 -16.04 -3.75 -7.50
C GLY A 530 -16.98 -4.64 -6.65
N LEU A 531 -17.42 -4.17 -5.46
CA LEU A 531 -18.48 -4.83 -4.70
C LEU A 531 -19.85 -4.68 -5.40
N LEU A 532 -20.17 -3.53 -5.96
CA LEU A 532 -21.39 -3.36 -6.78
C LEU A 532 -21.39 -4.31 -7.98
N GLU A 533 -20.30 -4.37 -8.74
CA GLU A 533 -20.13 -5.29 -9.88
C GLU A 533 -20.21 -6.77 -9.49
N TYR A 534 -19.63 -7.14 -8.33
CA TYR A 534 -19.79 -8.48 -7.75
C TYR A 534 -21.26 -8.77 -7.44
N LEU A 535 -21.95 -7.86 -6.75
CA LEU A 535 -23.34 -8.02 -6.38
C LEU A 535 -24.21 -8.16 -7.64
N GLU A 536 -24.10 -7.27 -8.62
CA GLU A 536 -24.94 -7.33 -9.84
C GLU A 536 -24.85 -8.69 -10.54
N ARG A 537 -23.65 -9.25 -10.70
CA ARG A 537 -23.45 -10.62 -11.21
C ARG A 537 -24.05 -11.70 -10.32
N ASP A 538 -23.84 -11.63 -8.99
CA ASP A 538 -24.48 -12.49 -7.96
C ASP A 538 -26.02 -12.38 -7.98
N GLY A 539 -26.60 -11.35 -8.61
CA GLY A 539 -28.05 -11.21 -8.80
C GLY A 539 -28.60 -11.86 -10.08
N GLY A 540 -27.77 -12.00 -11.12
CA GLY A 540 -28.15 -12.65 -12.37
C GLY A 540 -28.06 -14.18 -12.32
N ALA A 541 -27.23 -14.73 -11.43
CA ALA A 541 -27.14 -16.16 -11.14
C ALA A 541 -28.16 -16.54 -10.06
N GLY A 542 -29.20 -17.30 -10.42
CA GLY A 542 -30.32 -17.60 -9.53
C GLY A 542 -29.95 -18.42 -8.29
N ALA A 543 -29.75 -17.75 -7.15
CA ALA A 543 -29.67 -18.31 -5.79
C ALA A 543 -28.64 -19.45 -5.55
N GLY A 544 -27.63 -19.59 -6.42
CA GLY A 544 -26.47 -20.44 -6.19
C GLY A 544 -25.53 -19.80 -5.18
N GLY A 545 -25.82 -19.96 -3.89
CA GLY A 545 -25.01 -19.39 -2.81
C GLY A 545 -23.53 -19.81 -2.91
N PRO A 546 -22.57 -18.93 -2.56
CA PRO A 546 -21.15 -19.22 -2.68
C PRO A 546 -20.79 -20.46 -1.86
N PRO A 547 -19.79 -21.26 -2.30
CA PRO A 547 -19.40 -22.48 -1.59
C PRO A 547 -19.04 -22.15 -0.15
N ALA A 548 -19.67 -22.86 0.80
CA ALA A 548 -19.43 -22.65 2.22
C ALA A 548 -17.93 -22.79 2.52
N ARG A 549 -17.38 -21.87 3.33
CA ARG A 549 -16.00 -21.97 3.81
C ARG A 549 -15.80 -23.38 4.41
N PRO A 550 -14.77 -24.15 3.98
CA PRO A 550 -14.48 -25.41 4.65
C PRO A 550 -14.18 -25.14 6.13
N PRO A 551 -14.65 -26.01 7.05
CA PRO A 551 -14.34 -25.87 8.47
C PRO A 551 -12.83 -25.94 8.69
N VAL A 552 -12.37 -25.27 9.76
CA VAL A 552 -10.99 -25.42 10.24
C VAL A 552 -10.86 -26.80 10.92
N PRO A 553 -9.75 -27.53 10.70
CA PRO A 553 -9.44 -28.76 11.44
C PRO A 553 -9.31 -28.57 12.95
#